data_AF-A0A3E4WHF3-F1
#
_entry.id   AF-A0A3E4WHF3-F1
#
_cell.length_a   1.000
_cell.length_b   1.000
_cell.length_c   1.000
_cell.angle_alpha   90.00
_cell.angle_beta   90.00
_cell.angle_gamma   90.00
#
_symmetry.space_group_name_H-M   'P 1'
#
loop_
_entity.id
_entity.type
_entity.pdbx_description
1 polymer ?
#
loop_
_entity_poly.entity_id
_entity_poly.type
_entity_poly.pdbx_seq_one_letter_code
_entity_poly.pdbx_strand_id
1 'polypeptide(L)' 'MSNFEENRKAKEERKERDKASRENLGKFFYDLAKLSFATLVIGSTASVIIQENNLESWIIISIGAFVTYIFAYIGYKIIK' A
#
# COMPACT_ATOMS: atom_id res chain seq x y z
N MET A 1 -26.44 33.45 13.48
CA MET A 1 -26.48 32.57 12.28
C MET A 1 -25.09 32.39 11.64
N SER A 2 -24.25 33.42 11.56
CA SER A 2 -22.88 33.34 10.98
C SER A 2 -21.97 32.25 11.59
N ASN A 3 -21.82 32.17 12.92
CA ASN A 3 -20.93 31.17 13.55
C ASN A 3 -21.33 29.71 13.31
N PHE A 4 -22.60 29.42 13.03
CA PHE A 4 -23.06 28.05 12.75
C PHE A 4 -22.67 27.64 11.33
N GLU A 5 -22.80 28.54 10.35
CA GLU A 5 -22.40 28.27 8.97
C GLU A 5 -20.89 28.17 8.82
N GLU A 6 -20.13 29.02 9.50
CA GLU A 6 -18.66 28.97 9.52
C GLU A 6 -18.15 27.63 10.10
N ASN A 7 -18.74 27.19 11.22
CA ASN A 7 -18.42 25.88 11.79
C ASN A 7 -18.82 24.70 10.90
N ARG A 8 -19.90 24.83 10.11
CA ARG A 8 -20.30 23.82 9.12
C ARG A 8 -19.28 23.73 7.99
N LYS A 9 -18.90 24.87 7.40
CA LYS A 9 -17.88 24.94 6.34
C LYS A 9 -16.54 24.37 6.81
N ALA A 10 -16.07 24.77 7.98
CA ALA A 10 -14.82 24.23 8.55
C ALA A 10 -14.88 22.71 8.80
N LYS A 11 -16.06 22.16 9.12
CA LYS A 11 -16.26 20.71 9.29
C LYS A 11 -16.30 19.97 7.95
N GLU A 12 -16.90 20.57 6.93
CA GLU A 12 -16.93 20.03 5.56
C GLU A 12 -15.51 20.03 4.95
N GLU A 13 -14.78 21.14 5.03
CA GLU A 13 -13.39 21.24 4.56
C GLU A 13 -12.46 20.22 5.25
N ARG A 14 -12.62 20.02 6.57
CA ARG A 14 -11.85 18.98 7.27
C ARG A 14 -12.15 17.58 6.75
N LYS A 15 -13.43 17.26 6.51
CA LYS A 15 -13.81 15.95 5.95
C LYS A 15 -13.26 15.73 4.54
N GLU A 16 -13.27 16.77 3.70
CA GLU A 16 -12.70 16.69 2.35
C GLU A 16 -11.19 16.51 2.38
N ARG A 17 -10.48 17.23 3.25
CA ARG A 17 -9.04 17.05 3.47
C ARG A 17 -8.71 15.65 3.99
N ASP A 18 -9.46 15.15 4.96
CA ASP A 18 -9.27 13.79 5.49
C ASP A 18 -9.50 12.73 4.41
N LYS A 19 -10.53 12.91 3.57
CA LYS A 19 -10.81 12.02 2.44
C LYS A 19 -9.68 12.04 1.41
N ALA A 20 -9.23 13.24 1.01
CA ALA A 20 -8.13 13.39 0.07
C ALA A 20 -6.82 12.79 0.62
N SER A 21 -6.55 12.96 1.92
CA SER A 21 -5.40 12.36 2.60
C SER A 21 -5.44 10.84 2.56
N ARG A 22 -6.61 10.24 2.87
CA ARG A 22 -6.83 8.79 2.79
C ARG A 22 -6.64 8.25 1.39
N GLU A 23 -7.24 8.90 0.39
CA GLU A 23 -7.08 8.48 -1.01
C GLU A 23 -5.62 8.54 -1.46
N ASN A 24 -4.89 9.61 -1.11
CA ASN A 24 -3.49 9.76 -1.49
C ASN A 24 -2.60 8.71 -0.79
N LEU A 25 -2.83 8.49 0.51
CA LEU A 25 -2.06 7.54 1.31
C LEU A 25 -2.32 6.09 0.87
N GLY A 26 -3.58 5.74 0.58
CA GLY A 26 -3.88 4.40 0.09
C GLY A 26 -3.33 4.14 -1.31
N LYS A 27 -3.33 5.14 -2.21
CA LYS A 27 -2.65 5.05 -3.52
C LYS A 27 -1.15 4.82 -3.34
N PHE A 28 -0.50 5.56 -2.45
CA PHE A 28 0.90 5.38 -2.12
C PHE A 28 1.21 3.93 -1.67
N PHE A 29 0.40 3.36 -0.77
CA PHE A 29 0.58 1.96 -0.34
C PHE A 29 0.33 0.95 -1.47
N TYR A 30 -0.62 1.22 -2.37
CA TYR A 30 -0.79 0.38 -3.56
C TYR A 30 0.40 0.45 -4.51
N ASP A 31 1.01 1.62 -4.69
CA ASP A 31 2.21 1.76 -5.52
C ASP A 31 3.41 1.05 -4.86
N LEU A 32 3.55 1.15 -3.53
CA LEU A 32 4.52 0.34 -2.78
C LEU A 32 4.27 -1.17 -2.94
N ALA A 33 3.01 -1.62 -2.91
CA ALA A 33 2.69 -3.03 -3.13
C ALA A 33 3.09 -3.48 -4.54
N LYS A 34 2.81 -2.68 -5.58
CA LYS A 34 3.22 -2.97 -6.95
C LYS A 34 4.75 -3.03 -7.09
N LEU A 35 5.46 -2.09 -6.48
CA LEU A 35 6.93 -2.05 -6.49
C LEU A 35 7.51 -3.28 -5.78
N SER A 36 7.02 -3.59 -4.58
CA SER A 36 7.41 -4.78 -3.82
C SER A 36 7.17 -6.06 -4.62
N PHE A 37 6.01 -6.17 -5.26
CA PHE A 37 5.68 -7.31 -6.12
C PHE A 37 6.62 -7.42 -7.32
N ALA A 38 6.89 -6.30 -8.01
CA ALA A 38 7.81 -6.30 -9.16
C ALA A 38 9.22 -6.75 -8.75
N THR A 39 9.74 -6.22 -7.64
CA THR A 39 11.04 -6.64 -7.09
C THR A 39 11.04 -8.12 -6.71
N LEU A 40 9.95 -8.61 -6.09
CA LEU A 40 9.79 -10.02 -5.75
C LEU A 40 9.85 -10.91 -6.99
N VAL A 41 9.10 -10.57 -8.04
CA VAL A 41 9.07 -11.33 -9.30
C VAL A 41 10.44 -11.34 -9.98
N ILE A 42 11.12 -10.19 -10.04
CA ILE A 42 12.47 -10.10 -10.62
C ILE A 42 13.45 -10.98 -9.82
N GLY A 43 13.44 -10.87 -8.49
CA GLY A 43 14.32 -11.64 -7.61
C GLY A 43 14.04 -13.15 -7.67
N SER A 44 12.77 -13.56 -7.66
CA SER A 44 12.39 -14.97 -7.77
C SER A 44 12.77 -15.56 -9.12
N THR A 45 12.57 -14.81 -10.21
CA THR A 45 12.94 -15.25 -11.57
C THR A 45 14.44 -15.43 -11.68
N ALA A 46 15.24 -14.51 -11.13
CA ALA A 46 16.69 -14.63 -11.10
C ALA A 46 17.15 -15.88 -10.33
N SER A 47 16.57 -16.14 -9.15
CA SER A 47 16.89 -17.33 -8.34
C SER A 47 16.60 -18.65 -9.07
N VAL A 48 15.51 -18.71 -9.84
CA VAL A 48 15.16 -19.90 -10.66
C VAL A 48 16.16 -20.10 -11.80
N ILE A 49 16.56 -19.04 -12.49
CA ILE A 49 17.52 -19.11 -13.62
C ILE A 49 18.88 -19.61 -13.15
N ILE A 50 19.32 -19.19 -11.97
CA ILE A 50 20.65 -19.53 -11.42
C ILE A 50 20.63 -20.94 -10.75
N GLN A 51 19.48 -21.64 -10.73
CA GLN A 51 19.27 -22.92 -10.04
C GLN A 51 19.63 -22.88 -8.53
N GLU A 52 19.56 -21.72 -7.89
CA GLU A 52 19.66 -21.58 -6.43
C GLU A 52 18.31 -21.94 -5.76
N ASN A 53 17.76 -23.09 -6.13
CA ASN A 53 16.44 -23.53 -5.70
C ASN A 53 16.50 -24.18 -4.31
N ASN A 54 16.96 -23.40 -3.33
CA ASN A 54 17.14 -23.80 -1.95
C ASN A 54 15.95 -23.37 -1.09
N LEU A 55 15.78 -24.00 0.08
CA LEU A 55 14.72 -23.65 1.05
C LEU A 55 14.78 -22.16 1.46
N GLU A 56 15.97 -21.57 1.54
CA GLU A 56 16.16 -20.16 1.87
C GLU A 56 15.51 -19.22 0.84
N SER A 57 15.66 -19.51 -0.45
CA SER A 57 15.02 -18.73 -1.53
C SER A 57 13.49 -18.75 -1.42
N TRP A 58 12.91 -19.90 -1.10
CA TRP A 58 11.46 -20.04 -0.87
C TRP A 58 10.97 -19.27 0.36
N ILE A 59 11.78 -19.21 1.43
CA ILE A 59 11.48 -18.39 2.62
C ILE A 59 11.49 -16.91 2.25
N ILE A 60 12.50 -16.44 1.53
CA ILE A 60 12.60 -15.04 1.08
C ILE A 60 11.41 -14.66 0.19
N ILE A 61 11.03 -15.54 -0.75
CA ILE A 61 9.87 -15.31 -1.61
C ILE A 61 8.58 -15.22 -0.79
N SER A 62 8.41 -16.09 0.20
CA SER A 62 7.24 -16.09 1.09
C SER A 62 7.15 -14.82 1.93
N ILE A 63 8.27 -14.35 2.48
CA ILE A 63 8.32 -13.09 3.23
C ILE A 63 7.98 -11.91 2.30
N GLY A 64 8.56 -11.85 1.10
CA GLY A 64 8.28 -10.80 0.14
C GLY A 64 6.81 -10.77 -0.30
N ALA A 65 6.20 -11.94 -0.49
CA ALA A 65 4.77 -12.05 -0.78
C ALA A 65 3.92 -11.54 0.39
N PHE A 66 4.28 -11.89 1.62
CA PHE A 66 3.58 -11.43 2.82
C PHE A 66 3.68 -9.91 3.01
N VAL A 67 4.86 -9.32 2.80
CA VAL A 67 5.06 -7.85 2.87
C VAL A 67 4.23 -7.14 1.79
N THR A 68 4.26 -7.67 0.56
CA THR A 68 3.46 -7.14 -0.55
C THR A 68 1.96 -7.15 -0.22
N TYR A 69 1.48 -8.25 0.37
CA TYR A 69 0.11 -8.37 0.82
C TYR A 69 -0.23 -7.35 1.92
N ILE A 70 0.65 -7.13 2.89
CA ILE A 70 0.46 -6.11 3.94
C ILE A 70 0.30 -4.72 3.32
N PHE A 71 1.16 -4.33 2.38
CA PHE A 71 1.04 -3.03 1.72
C PHE A 71 -0.29 -2.88 0.96
N ALA A 72 -0.69 -3.91 0.22
CA ALA A 72 -1.98 -3.92 -0.47
C ALA A 72 -3.17 -3.84 0.51
N TYR A 73 -3.10 -4.57 1.63
CA TYR A 73 -4.15 -4.57 2.66
C TYR A 73 -4.25 -3.22 3.37
N ILE A 74 -3.12 -2.58 3.70
CA ILE A 74 -3.09 -1.24 4.27
C ILE A 74 -3.69 -0.24 3.28
N GLY A 75 -3.28 -0.28 2.01
CA GLY A 75 -3.84 0.58 0.95
C GLY A 75 -5.36 0.43 0.82
N TYR A 76 -5.85 -0.82 0.82
CA TYR A 76 -7.28 -1.13 0.81
C TYR A 76 -8.02 -0.56 2.02
N LYS A 77 -7.48 -0.77 3.23
CA LYS A 77 -8.12 -0.34 4.48
C LYS A 77 -8.10 1.18 4.67
N ILE A 78 -7.16 1.90 4.05
CA ILE A 78 -7.08 3.36 4.13
C ILE A 78 -8.06 4.00 3.12
N ILE A 79 -8.18 3.43 1.92
CA ILE A 79 -9.11 3.95 0.89
C ILE A 79 -10.58 3.63 1.21
N LYS A 80 -10.84 2.46 1.80
CA LYS A 80 -12.18 2.03 2.20
C LYS A 80 -12.60 2.63 3.54
#